data_AF-A0AAN4R356-F1
#
_entry.id   AF-A0AAN4R356-F1
#
_cell.length_a   1.000
_cell.length_b   1.000
_cell.length_c   1.000
_cell.angle_alpha   90.00
_cell.angle_beta   90.00
_cell.angle_gamma   90.00
#
_symmetry.space_group_name_H-M   'P 1'
#
loop_
_entity.id
_entity.type
_entity.pdbx_description
1 polymer ?
#
loop_
_entity_poly.entity_id
_entity_poly.type
_entity_poly.pdbx_seq_one_letter_code
_entity_poly.pdbx_strand_id
1 'polypeptide(L)'
;MEASPGVALNKAEMAKRLKVSLPTLTNWLDRWPDFPFVDRGTNGKSWRFDPHAVFDFLAARQEEEQRKSAGRDEQLERLQLQFDELFEPEEQPRSLGTVSAKEQIDIWRLRELKRKEAERCGKLVVAEQLQDMFSSAFATLSRDTGMLLRRLAREQDWPEAVLRKAEADLADTQRKSVTAVLDTLKQEADTDHERQRHLA
;
A
#
# COMPACT_ATOMS: atom_id res chain seq x y z
N MET A 1 18.21 -0.33 -53.83
CA MET A 1 17.59 0.93 -53.41
C MET A 1 18.69 1.81 -52.86
N GLU A 2 18.79 3.00 -53.42
CA GLU A 2 19.98 3.84 -53.47
C GLU A 2 20.36 4.42 -52.11
N ALA A 3 21.66 4.40 -51.81
CA ALA A 3 22.26 5.02 -50.65
C ALA A 3 22.17 6.56 -50.79
N SER A 4 21.31 7.18 -49.99
CA SER A 4 21.25 8.63 -49.84
C SER A 4 22.63 9.19 -49.42
N PRO A 5 23.02 10.38 -49.90
CA PRO A 5 24.36 10.91 -49.73
C PRO A 5 24.69 11.05 -48.24
N GLY A 6 25.75 10.35 -47.82
CA GLY A 6 26.16 10.21 -46.43
C GLY A 6 26.48 11.55 -45.78
N VAL A 7 25.54 12.04 -44.96
CA VAL A 7 25.81 13.13 -44.01
C VAL A 7 26.61 12.53 -42.85
N ALA A 8 27.91 12.40 -43.07
CA ALA A 8 28.86 11.98 -42.04
C ALA A 8 28.96 13.07 -40.97
N LEU A 9 28.25 12.90 -39.85
CA LEU A 9 28.23 13.84 -38.74
C LEU A 9 29.40 13.62 -37.80
N ASN A 10 29.97 14.73 -37.31
CA ASN A 10 30.97 14.68 -36.26
C ASN A 10 30.34 14.27 -34.91
N LYS A 11 31.17 13.79 -33.98
CA LYS A 11 30.74 13.38 -32.62
C LYS A 11 29.85 14.42 -31.90
N ALA A 12 30.17 15.71 -32.02
CA ALA A 12 29.41 16.79 -31.41
C ALA A 12 28.06 17.05 -32.09
N GLU A 13 27.97 16.82 -33.40
CA GLU A 13 26.73 16.99 -34.17
C GLU A 13 25.80 15.79 -33.94
N MET A 14 26.36 14.59 -33.81
CA MET A 14 25.62 13.38 -33.45
C MET A 14 25.01 13.49 -32.04
N ALA A 15 25.78 13.99 -31.05
CA ALA A 15 25.28 14.22 -29.70
C ALA A 15 24.11 15.23 -29.67
N LYS A 16 24.19 16.31 -30.45
CA LYS A 16 23.10 17.28 -30.62
C LYS A 16 21.86 16.65 -31.26
N ARG A 17 22.03 15.84 -32.31
CA ARG A 17 20.92 15.16 -33.01
C ARG A 17 20.21 14.15 -32.12
N LEU A 18 20.96 13.42 -31.30
CA LEU A 18 20.43 12.44 -30.35
C LEU A 18 19.93 13.09 -29.04
N LYS A 19 20.06 14.41 -28.88
CA LYS A 19 19.74 15.17 -27.64
C LYS A 19 20.41 14.61 -26.38
N VAL A 20 21.63 14.06 -26.53
CA VAL A 20 22.42 13.52 -25.42
C VAL A 20 23.71 14.29 -25.22
N SER A 21 24.27 14.23 -24.02
CA SER A 21 25.56 14.85 -23.73
C SER A 21 26.71 14.10 -24.43
N LEU A 22 27.78 14.81 -24.78
CA LEU A 22 29.01 14.21 -25.32
C LEU A 22 29.59 13.06 -24.45
N PRO A 23 29.60 13.18 -23.10
CA PRO A 23 29.96 12.07 -22.22
C PRO A 23 29.05 10.85 -22.37
N THR A 24 27.74 11.04 -22.50
CA THR A 24 26.78 9.93 -22.70
C THR A 24 27.06 9.19 -24.00
N LEU A 25 27.31 9.91 -25.09
CA LEU A 25 27.67 9.32 -26.38
C LEU A 25 29.01 8.56 -26.29
N THR A 26 29.98 9.08 -25.53
CA THR A 26 31.27 8.40 -25.31
C THR A 26 31.08 7.11 -24.52
N ASN A 27 30.28 7.15 -23.46
CA ASN A 27 29.93 5.96 -22.68
C ASN A 27 29.21 4.90 -23.55
N TRP A 28 28.34 5.32 -24.48
CA TRP A 28 27.72 4.38 -25.43
C TRP A 28 28.72 3.73 -26.39
N LEU A 29 29.72 4.47 -26.87
CA LEU A 29 30.80 3.89 -27.68
C LEU A 29 31.66 2.90 -26.90
N ASP A 30 31.90 3.14 -25.61
CA ASP A 30 32.67 2.23 -24.75
C ASP A 30 31.84 1.01 -24.34
N ARG A 31 30.53 1.20 -24.07
CA ARG A 31 29.60 0.16 -23.63
C ARG A 31 29.17 -0.77 -24.76
N TRP A 32 29.12 -0.27 -26.00
CA TRP A 32 28.64 -1.02 -27.17
C TRP A 32 29.71 -1.06 -28.26
N PRO A 33 30.50 -2.16 -28.34
CA PRO A 33 31.52 -2.34 -29.36
C PRO A 33 30.97 -2.36 -30.80
N ASP A 34 29.70 -2.74 -30.96
CA ASP A 34 28.99 -2.84 -32.25
C ASP A 34 28.34 -1.52 -32.70
N PHE A 35 28.65 -0.41 -32.01
CA PHE A 35 28.04 0.88 -32.35
C PHE A 35 28.43 1.31 -33.78
N PRO A 36 27.47 1.66 -34.65
CA PRO A 36 27.75 1.95 -36.05
C PRO A 36 28.51 3.26 -36.19
N PHE A 37 29.76 3.19 -36.65
CA PHE A 37 30.59 4.32 -37.03
C PHE A 37 31.12 4.16 -38.46
N VAL A 38 31.29 5.27 -39.18
CA VAL A 38 31.84 5.30 -40.54
C VAL A 38 33.36 5.40 -40.48
N ASP A 39 33.89 6.28 -39.62
CA ASP A 39 35.33 6.39 -39.36
C ASP A 39 35.59 6.43 -37.85
N ARG A 40 36.49 5.55 -37.40
CA ARG A 40 36.99 5.56 -36.02
C ARG A 40 37.93 6.74 -35.82
N GLY A 41 37.52 7.69 -34.99
CA GLY A 41 38.40 8.78 -34.58
C GLY A 41 39.58 8.24 -33.77
N THR A 42 40.80 8.51 -34.21
CA THR A 42 42.07 8.26 -33.48
C THR A 42 42.73 9.61 -33.19
N ASN A 43 43.79 9.70 -32.37
CA ASN A 43 44.51 10.96 -32.12
C ASN A 43 44.87 11.67 -33.45
N GLY A 44 44.14 12.76 -33.75
CA GLY A 44 44.27 13.54 -35.00
C GLY A 44 43.17 13.33 -36.07
N LYS A 45 42.21 12.40 -35.90
CA LYS A 45 41.08 12.18 -36.82
C LYS A 45 39.74 12.27 -36.08
N SER A 46 38.80 13.08 -36.59
CA SER A 46 37.47 13.21 -36.02
C SER A 46 36.61 11.98 -36.30
N TRP A 47 35.76 11.61 -35.34
CA TRP A 47 34.77 10.55 -35.51
C TRP A 47 33.71 10.94 -36.53
N ARG A 48 33.36 10.03 -37.44
CA ARG A 48 32.28 10.22 -38.41
C ARG A 48 31.22 9.15 -38.21
N PHE A 49 29.98 9.60 -38.07
CA PHE A 49 28.82 8.73 -37.86
C PHE A 49 27.80 8.93 -38.97
N ASP A 50 27.13 7.85 -39.36
CA ASP A 50 25.91 7.90 -40.16
C ASP A 50 24.71 7.97 -39.21
N PRO A 51 23.90 9.05 -39.25
CA PRO A 51 22.72 9.19 -38.41
C PRO A 51 21.73 8.04 -38.55
N HIS A 52 21.50 7.56 -39.76
CA HIS A 52 20.47 6.55 -40.02
C HIS A 52 20.85 5.21 -39.38
N ALA A 53 22.08 4.76 -39.61
CA ALA A 53 22.60 3.53 -39.00
C ALA A 53 22.58 3.57 -37.46
N VAL A 54 22.88 4.74 -36.87
CA VAL A 54 22.84 4.92 -35.40
C VAL A 54 21.42 4.85 -34.85
N PHE A 55 20.43 5.46 -35.53
CA PHE A 55 19.03 5.38 -35.10
C PHE A 55 18.48 3.96 -35.22
N ASP A 56 18.77 3.25 -36.30
CA ASP A 56 18.31 1.87 -36.51
C ASP A 56 18.88 0.91 -35.46
N PHE A 57 20.15 1.08 -35.10
CA PHE A 57 20.79 0.30 -34.03
C PHE A 57 20.15 0.57 -32.66
N LEU A 58 19.86 1.84 -32.34
CA LEU A 58 19.20 2.20 -31.09
C LEU A 58 17.75 1.69 -31.03
N ALA A 59 17.01 1.75 -32.15
CA ALA A 59 15.64 1.26 -32.23
C ALA A 59 15.57 -0.27 -32.05
N ALA A 60 16.44 -1.02 -32.74
CA ALA A 60 16.52 -2.47 -32.60
C ALA A 60 16.86 -2.90 -31.17
N ARG A 61 17.72 -2.14 -30.47
CA ARG A 61 18.07 -2.41 -29.07
C ARG A 61 16.97 -2.06 -28.08
N GLN A 62 16.24 -0.96 -28.29
CA GLN A 62 15.06 -0.66 -27.46
C GLN A 62 14.01 -1.75 -27.58
N GLU A 63 13.80 -2.29 -28.78
CA GLU A 63 12.86 -3.40 -28.99
C GLU A 63 13.33 -4.68 -28.27
N GLU A 64 14.63 -4.98 -28.28
CA GLU A 64 15.20 -6.12 -27.55
C GLU A 64 15.10 -5.96 -26.02
N GLU A 65 15.34 -4.75 -25.49
CA GLU A 65 15.15 -4.45 -24.07
C GLU A 65 13.68 -4.53 -23.65
N GLN A 66 12.74 -4.05 -24.48
CA GLN A 66 11.30 -4.17 -24.25
C GLN A 66 10.82 -5.63 -24.25
N ARG A 67 11.34 -6.47 -25.16
CA ARG A 67 11.03 -7.90 -25.17
C ARG A 67 11.57 -8.62 -23.93
N LYS A 68 12.74 -8.20 -23.42
CA LYS A 68 13.32 -8.75 -22.17
C LYS A 68 12.68 -8.20 -20.90
N SER A 69 12.04 -7.03 -20.93
CA SER A 69 11.21 -6.56 -19.80
C SER A 69 9.87 -7.27 -19.77
N ALA A 70 9.18 -7.37 -20.92
CA ALA A 70 7.90 -8.07 -21.02
C ALA A 70 7.95 -9.51 -20.50
N GLY A 71 8.99 -10.28 -20.84
CA GLY A 71 9.15 -11.65 -20.33
C GLY A 71 9.47 -11.75 -18.83
N ARG A 72 10.04 -10.71 -18.21
CA ARG A 72 10.25 -10.65 -16.76
C ARG A 72 8.98 -10.21 -16.04
N ASP A 73 8.24 -9.29 -16.64
CA ASP A 73 6.96 -8.81 -16.13
C ASP A 73 5.92 -9.94 -16.13
N GLU A 74 5.84 -10.76 -17.19
CA GLU A 74 4.96 -11.94 -17.23
C GLU A 74 5.31 -13.01 -16.18
N GLN A 75 6.59 -13.20 -15.87
CA GLN A 75 7.03 -14.13 -14.82
C GLN A 75 6.72 -13.59 -13.42
N LEU A 76 6.88 -12.27 -13.23
CA LEU A 76 6.53 -11.58 -11.98
C LEU A 76 5.02 -11.54 -11.76
N GLU A 77 4.22 -11.31 -12.80
CA GLU A 77 2.75 -11.38 -12.73
C GLU A 77 2.29 -12.78 -12.34
N ARG A 78 2.88 -13.84 -12.91
CA ARG A 78 2.54 -15.23 -12.53
C ARG A 78 2.91 -15.52 -11.08
N LEU A 79 4.04 -15.02 -10.59
CA LEU A 79 4.42 -15.17 -9.19
C LEU A 79 3.52 -14.37 -8.27
N GLN A 80 3.15 -13.14 -8.63
CA GLN A 80 2.22 -12.31 -7.87
C GLN A 80 0.84 -12.96 -7.75
N LEU A 81 0.30 -13.51 -8.84
CA LEU A 81 -0.98 -14.22 -8.81
C LEU A 81 -0.95 -15.47 -7.91
N GLN A 82 0.19 -16.18 -7.84
CA GLN A 82 0.36 -17.32 -6.94
C GLN A 82 0.47 -16.91 -5.46
N PHE A 83 0.98 -15.72 -5.16
CA PHE A 83 1.08 -15.20 -3.79
C PHE A 83 -0.24 -14.55 -3.33
N ASP A 84 -0.98 -13.90 -4.22
CA ASP A 84 -2.31 -13.32 -3.93
C ASP A 84 -3.37 -14.39 -3.62
N GLU A 85 -3.25 -15.61 -4.13
CA GLU A 85 -4.14 -16.73 -3.75
C GLU A 85 -3.94 -17.22 -2.30
N LEU A 86 -2.82 -16.89 -1.66
CA LEU A 86 -2.47 -17.37 -0.32
C LEU A 86 -2.77 -16.36 0.80
N PHE A 87 -3.06 -15.11 0.47
CA PHE A 87 -3.35 -14.04 1.43
C PHE A 87 -4.52 -13.20 0.92
N GLU A 88 -5.59 -13.07 1.74
CA GLU A 88 -6.72 -12.17 1.41
C GLU A 88 -6.21 -10.76 1.10
N PRO A 89 -6.73 -10.10 0.04
CA PRO A 89 -6.23 -8.82 -0.40
C PRO A 89 -6.72 -7.72 0.53
N GLU A 90 -5.91 -7.35 1.53
CA GLU A 90 -5.94 -5.95 1.95
C GLU A 90 -5.50 -5.13 0.73
N GLU A 91 -6.35 -4.19 0.29
CA GLU A 91 -6.09 -3.28 -0.84
C GLU A 91 -4.72 -2.61 -0.71
N GLN A 92 -3.68 -3.25 -1.26
CA GLN A 92 -2.39 -2.65 -1.44
C GLN A 92 -2.45 -1.87 -2.76
N PRO A 93 -2.15 -0.56 -2.76
CA PRO A 93 -2.11 0.21 -3.99
C PRO A 93 -1.03 -0.42 -4.88
N ARG A 94 -1.43 -0.77 -6.11
CA ARG A 94 -0.58 -1.26 -7.20
C ARG A 94 0.77 -0.54 -7.17
N SER A 95 1.81 -1.26 -6.77
CA SER A 95 3.19 -0.77 -6.73
C SER A 95 3.73 -0.69 -8.16
N LEU A 96 3.43 0.40 -8.84
CA LEU A 96 4.10 0.79 -10.08
C LEU A 96 5.58 1.09 -9.78
N GLY A 97 6.47 0.21 -10.25
CA GLY A 97 7.91 0.38 -10.18
C GLY A 97 8.51 -0.02 -8.83
N THR A 98 9.79 -0.40 -8.84
CA THR A 98 10.60 -0.57 -7.63
C THR A 98 10.59 0.74 -6.84
N VAL A 99 9.67 0.83 -5.89
CA VAL A 99 9.44 2.00 -5.07
C VAL A 99 10.76 2.32 -4.36
N SER A 100 11.35 3.47 -4.69
CA SER A 100 12.57 3.94 -4.07
C SER A 100 12.39 3.96 -2.55
N ALA A 101 13.42 3.63 -1.77
CA ALA A 101 13.32 3.63 -0.30
C ALA A 101 12.73 4.93 0.27
N LYS A 102 12.90 6.05 -0.44
CA LYS A 102 12.29 7.34 -0.14
C LYS A 102 10.78 7.38 -0.39
N GLU A 103 10.34 6.84 -1.52
CA GLU A 103 8.92 6.73 -1.87
C GLU A 103 8.19 5.77 -0.92
N GLN A 104 8.86 4.71 -0.44
CA GLN A 104 8.31 3.83 0.59
C GLN A 104 8.09 4.59 1.90
N ILE A 105 9.08 5.35 2.36
CA ILE A 105 8.95 6.19 3.57
C ILE A 105 7.81 7.20 3.42
N ASP A 106 7.65 7.80 2.24
CA ASP A 106 6.59 8.75 1.98
C ASP A 106 5.20 8.09 1.95
N ILE A 107 5.07 6.88 1.42
CA ILE A 107 3.84 6.08 1.50
C ILE A 107 3.49 5.75 2.96
N TRP A 108 4.48 5.35 3.77
CA TRP A 108 4.26 5.08 5.20
C TRP A 108 3.80 6.33 5.95
N ARG A 109 4.42 7.48 5.70
CA ARG A 109 4.01 8.77 6.28
C ARG A 109 2.61 9.19 5.86
N LEU A 110 2.25 8.98 4.59
CA LEU A 110 0.91 9.26 4.09
C LEU A 110 -0.15 8.37 4.75
N ARG A 111 0.15 7.09 4.97
CA ARG A 111 -0.73 6.18 5.72
C ARG A 111 -0.90 6.66 7.17
N GLU A 112 0.19 7.05 7.81
CA GLU A 112 0.14 7.55 9.19
C GLU A 112 -0.65 8.87 9.32
N LEU A 113 -0.51 9.78 8.36
CA LEU A 113 -1.29 11.02 8.29
C LEU A 113 -2.78 10.74 8.08
N LYS A 114 -3.13 9.84 7.15
CA LYS A 114 -4.51 9.41 6.94
C LYS A 114 -5.12 8.77 8.20
N ARG A 115 -4.34 7.97 8.92
CA ARG A 115 -4.76 7.36 10.18
C ARG A 115 -5.03 8.42 11.25
N LYS A 116 -4.13 9.40 11.42
CA LYS A 116 -4.30 10.53 12.35
C LYS A 116 -5.48 11.43 11.98
N GLU A 117 -5.72 11.65 10.69
CA GLU A 117 -6.91 12.39 10.22
C GLU A 117 -8.19 11.60 10.49
N ALA A 118 -8.20 10.28 10.23
CA ALA A 118 -9.34 9.42 10.53
C ALA A 118 -9.62 9.32 12.03
N GLU A 119 -8.59 9.31 12.88
CA GLU A 119 -8.71 9.42 14.34
C GLU A 119 -9.33 10.77 14.76
N ARG A 120 -8.83 11.88 14.21
CA ARG A 120 -9.38 13.23 14.47
C ARG A 120 -10.81 13.41 13.99
N CYS A 121 -11.16 12.77 12.87
CA CYS A 121 -12.51 12.77 12.32
C CYS A 121 -13.45 11.76 13.03
N GLY A 122 -12.98 11.04 14.06
CA GLY A 122 -13.78 10.09 14.82
C GLY A 122 -14.15 8.81 14.07
N LYS A 123 -13.48 8.51 12.95
CA LYS A 123 -13.70 7.30 12.15
C LYS A 123 -12.91 6.10 12.67
N LEU A 124 -11.79 6.35 13.34
CA LEU A 124 -10.97 5.33 13.99
C LEU A 124 -10.82 5.70 15.45
N VAL A 125 -11.11 4.77 16.35
CA VAL A 125 -10.92 4.94 17.79
C VAL A 125 -9.94 3.89 18.28
N VAL A 126 -9.05 4.28 19.19
CA VAL A 126 -8.14 3.33 19.84
C VAL A 126 -8.97 2.38 20.69
N ALA A 127 -8.92 1.09 20.36
CA ALA A 127 -9.76 0.06 20.98
C ALA A 127 -9.60 0.03 22.51
N GLU A 128 -8.36 0.15 23.00
CA GLU A 128 -8.05 0.17 24.44
C GLU A 128 -8.75 1.34 25.16
N GLN A 129 -8.71 2.55 24.58
CA GLN A 129 -9.33 3.73 25.20
C GLN A 129 -10.86 3.59 25.25
N LEU A 130 -11.46 3.06 24.19
CA LEU A 130 -12.90 2.83 24.13
C LEU A 130 -13.30 1.75 25.16
N GLN A 131 -12.54 0.66 25.25
CA GLN A 131 -12.75 -0.42 26.21
C GLN A 131 -12.69 0.08 27.66
N ASP A 132 -11.68 0.89 28.00
CA ASP A 132 -11.53 1.47 29.33
C ASP A 132 -12.69 2.42 29.66
N MET A 133 -13.07 3.27 28.71
CA MET A 133 -14.19 4.19 28.86
C MET A 133 -15.50 3.42 29.11
N PHE A 134 -15.83 2.42 28.29
CA PHE A 134 -17.03 1.60 28.49
C PHE A 134 -16.99 0.82 29.79
N SER A 135 -15.84 0.20 30.13
CA SER A 135 -15.68 -0.56 31.38
C SER A 135 -15.92 0.32 32.61
N SER A 136 -15.38 1.54 32.59
CA SER A 136 -15.56 2.52 33.67
C SER A 136 -17.02 3.01 33.78
N ALA A 137 -17.67 3.28 32.64
CA ALA A 137 -19.07 3.70 32.60
C ALA A 137 -20.01 2.61 33.14
N PHE A 138 -19.85 1.36 32.70
CA PHE A 138 -20.65 0.24 33.19
C PHE A 138 -20.36 -0.09 34.67
N ALA A 139 -19.12 0.03 35.12
CA ALA A 139 -18.77 -0.13 36.53
C ALA A 139 -19.45 0.91 37.42
N THR A 140 -19.51 2.17 36.95
CA THR A 140 -20.18 3.27 37.65
C THR A 140 -21.68 3.03 37.69
N LEU A 141 -22.29 2.69 36.54
CA LEU A 141 -23.71 2.38 36.44
C LEU A 141 -24.13 1.22 37.34
N SER A 142 -23.34 0.14 37.37
CA SER A 142 -23.61 -1.02 38.23
C SER A 142 -23.58 -0.64 39.71
N ARG A 143 -22.60 0.17 40.12
CA ARG A 143 -22.48 0.68 41.49
C ARG A 143 -23.68 1.57 41.87
N ASP A 144 -24.06 2.49 41.00
CA ASP A 144 -25.19 3.41 41.24
C ASP A 144 -26.52 2.66 41.33
N THR A 145 -26.72 1.66 40.47
CA THR A 145 -27.91 0.81 40.49
C THR A 145 -27.97 -0.01 41.79
N GLY A 146 -26.84 -0.55 42.25
CA GLY A 146 -26.75 -1.24 43.54
C GLY A 146 -27.02 -0.32 44.73
N MET A 147 -26.56 0.93 44.69
CA MET A 147 -26.87 1.93 45.72
C MET A 147 -28.37 2.27 45.75
N LEU A 148 -29.00 2.42 44.59
CA LEU A 148 -30.44 2.64 44.47
C LEU A 148 -31.23 1.46 45.04
N LEU A 149 -30.82 0.22 44.73
CA LEU A 149 -31.45 -0.99 45.26
C LEU A 149 -31.38 -1.03 46.80
N ARG A 150 -30.20 -0.76 47.37
CA ARG A 150 -30.02 -0.71 48.83
C ARG A 150 -30.82 0.40 49.48
N ARG A 151 -30.94 1.55 48.83
CA ARG A 151 -31.78 2.65 49.31
C ARG A 151 -33.26 2.23 49.34
N LEU A 152 -33.76 1.63 48.27
CA LEU A 152 -35.14 1.11 48.22
C LEU A 152 -35.39 0.02 49.27
N ALA A 153 -34.43 -0.88 49.47
CA ALA A 153 -34.52 -1.92 50.49
C ALA A 153 -34.63 -1.34 51.91
N ARG A 154 -33.94 -0.23 52.19
CA ARG A 154 -34.07 0.48 53.47
C ARG A 154 -35.40 1.22 53.60
N GLU A 155 -35.88 1.85 52.53
CA GLU A 155 -37.15 2.58 52.54
C GLU A 155 -38.36 1.65 52.73
N GLN A 156 -38.24 0.38 52.34
CA GLN A 156 -39.29 -0.63 52.38
C GLN A 156 -39.05 -1.75 53.42
N ASP A 157 -38.05 -1.58 54.30
CA ASP A 157 -37.65 -2.57 55.32
C ASP A 157 -37.52 -4.01 54.79
N TRP A 158 -36.80 -4.18 53.67
CA TRP A 158 -36.58 -5.49 53.08
C TRP A 158 -35.71 -6.38 53.97
N PRO A 159 -36.08 -7.66 54.16
CA PRO A 159 -35.19 -8.63 54.78
C PRO A 159 -33.87 -8.76 54.00
N GLU A 160 -32.75 -8.89 54.72
CA GLU A 160 -31.40 -9.02 54.14
C GLU A 160 -31.29 -10.16 53.10
N ALA A 161 -32.03 -11.26 53.32
CA ALA A 161 -32.09 -12.37 52.38
C ALA A 161 -32.71 -11.98 51.03
N VAL A 162 -33.70 -11.09 51.03
CA VAL A 162 -34.36 -10.58 49.81
C VAL A 162 -33.44 -9.60 49.10
N LEU A 163 -32.76 -8.72 49.85
CA LEU A 163 -31.78 -7.79 49.29
C LEU A 163 -30.64 -8.53 48.56
N ARG A 164 -30.04 -9.54 49.20
CA ARG A 164 -28.97 -10.32 48.56
C ARG A 164 -29.44 -11.06 47.32
N LYS A 165 -30.65 -11.60 47.34
CA LYS A 165 -31.24 -12.26 46.17
C LYS A 165 -31.44 -11.25 45.04
N ALA A 166 -31.99 -10.06 45.33
CA ALA A 166 -32.18 -9.02 44.34
C ALA A 166 -30.86 -8.47 43.77
N GLU A 167 -29.81 -8.32 44.59
CA GLU A 167 -28.46 -7.96 44.11
C GLU A 167 -27.89 -9.04 43.18
N ALA A 168 -28.07 -10.32 43.51
CA ALA A 168 -27.64 -11.44 42.66
C ALA A 168 -28.41 -11.48 41.33
N ASP A 169 -29.74 -11.35 41.38
CA ASP A 169 -30.60 -11.33 40.19
C ASP A 169 -30.25 -10.15 39.27
N LEU A 170 -29.95 -8.98 39.85
CA LEU A 170 -29.50 -7.81 39.10
C LEU A 170 -28.14 -8.05 38.44
N ALA A 171 -27.17 -8.62 39.16
CA ALA A 171 -25.85 -8.92 38.61
C ALA A 171 -25.92 -9.94 37.47
N ASP A 172 -26.75 -10.97 37.59
CA ASP A 172 -26.98 -11.95 36.53
C ASP A 172 -27.67 -11.33 35.32
N THR A 173 -28.61 -10.42 35.53
CA THR A 173 -29.27 -9.69 34.44
C THR A 173 -28.29 -8.79 33.70
N GLN A 174 -27.44 -8.05 34.43
CA GLN A 174 -26.38 -7.21 33.84
C GLN A 174 -25.38 -8.02 33.01
N ARG A 175 -24.98 -9.20 33.51
CA ARG A 175 -24.09 -10.11 32.76
C ARG A 175 -24.74 -10.62 31.47
N LYS A 176 -26.01 -11.03 31.55
CA LYS A 176 -26.78 -11.48 30.37
C LYS A 176 -26.93 -10.37 29.34
N SER A 177 -27.22 -9.14 29.76
CA SER A 177 -27.35 -8.01 28.83
C SER A 177 -26.03 -7.66 28.15
N VAL A 178 -24.91 -7.65 28.87
CA VAL A 178 -23.59 -7.41 28.27
C VAL A 178 -23.23 -8.52 27.29
N THR A 179 -23.47 -9.79 27.65
CA THR A 179 -23.21 -10.94 26.77
C THR A 179 -24.05 -10.86 25.50
N ALA A 180 -25.33 -10.54 25.61
CA ALA A 180 -26.22 -10.38 24.47
C ALA A 180 -25.75 -9.29 23.51
N VAL A 181 -25.33 -8.13 24.03
CA VAL A 181 -24.78 -7.03 23.22
C VAL A 181 -23.47 -7.44 22.52
N LEU A 182 -22.59 -8.15 23.22
CA LEU A 182 -21.36 -8.66 22.62
C LEU A 182 -21.63 -9.67 21.51
N ASP A 183 -22.66 -10.51 21.66
CA ASP A 183 -23.04 -11.47 20.64
C ASP A 183 -23.67 -10.80 19.42
N THR A 184 -24.49 -9.76 19.58
CA THR A 184 -24.97 -8.97 18.43
C THR A 184 -23.84 -8.27 17.68
N LEU A 185 -22.87 -7.69 18.40
CA LEU A 185 -21.71 -7.03 17.78
C LEU A 185 -20.84 -8.01 16.97
N LYS A 186 -20.69 -9.25 17.46
CA LYS A 186 -19.99 -10.31 16.70
C LYS A 186 -20.75 -10.70 15.43
N GLN A 187 -22.07 -10.86 15.53
CA GLN A 187 -22.90 -11.20 14.37
C GLN A 187 -22.87 -10.11 13.30
N GLU A 188 -22.90 -8.83 13.68
CA GLU A 188 -22.79 -7.72 12.73
C GLU A 188 -21.42 -7.74 12.02
N ALA A 189 -20.32 -7.96 12.75
CA ALA A 189 -18.98 -8.07 12.17
C ALA A 189 -18.87 -9.25 11.18
N ASP A 190 -19.43 -10.41 11.52
CA ASP A 190 -19.43 -11.58 10.64
C ASP A 190 -20.28 -11.32 9.38
N THR A 191 -21.44 -10.68 9.50
CA THR A 191 -22.30 -10.37 8.36
C THR A 191 -21.71 -9.32 7.41
N ASP A 192 -21.00 -8.32 7.94
CA ASP A 192 -20.30 -7.34 7.11
C ASP A 192 -19.10 -7.97 6.40
N HIS A 193 -18.40 -8.89 7.06
CA HIS A 193 -17.33 -9.67 6.43
C HIS A 193 -17.87 -10.57 5.30
N GLU A 194 -19.03 -11.19 5.48
CA GLU A 194 -19.70 -11.99 4.44
C GLU A 194 -20.19 -11.13 3.27
N ARG A 195 -20.77 -9.95 3.54
CA ARG A 195 -21.21 -9.01 2.47
C ARG A 195 -20.06 -8.53 1.61
N GLN A 196 -18.90 -8.28 2.20
CA GLN A 196 -17.70 -7.88 1.46
C GLN A 196 -17.18 -9.00 0.55
N ARG A 197 -17.28 -10.27 0.99
CA ARG A 197 -16.92 -11.44 0.17
C ARG A 197 -17.86 -11.69 -1.01
N HIS A 198 -19.13 -11.29 -0.91
CA HIS A 198 -20.11 -11.45 -2.00
C HIS A 198 -20.06 -10.35 -3.07
N LEU A 199 -19.34 -9.25 -2.82
CA LEU A 199 -19.21 -8.12 -3.73
C LEU A 199 -17.87 -8.09 -4.50
N ALA A 200 -16.96 -9.02 -4.19
CA ALA A 200 -15.71 -9.25 -4.91
C ALA A 200 -15.86 -10.37 -5.94
#